data_AF-A0A947T1W1-F1
#
_entry.id   AF-A0A947T1W1-F1
#
_cell.length_a   1.000
_cell.length_b   1.000
_cell.length_c   1.000
_cell.angle_alpha   90.00
_cell.angle_beta   90.00
_cell.angle_gamma   90.00
#
_symmetry.space_group_name_H-M   'P 1'
#
loop_
_entity.id
_entity.type
_entity.pdbx_description
1 polymer ?
#
loop_
_entity_poly.entity_id
_entity_poly.type
_entity_poly.pdbx_seq_one_letter_code
_entity_poly.pdbx_strand_id
1 'polypeptide(L)'
;MQEQTINITKLVNDSNDGLSAEERTALKKQLAEQLQALDGVSDAEPLSRARLQLDVAESLNALERGKEAWDIARDAFFICMQQEAWADAVEACDVLFQAQQPDSLAALGMGIWLSVTFPVDPELTVAMLIHVVDETPNDSDGAAVAAITARYVVDLRADDTQHESQSFLVNNLIAMVAQRHSNVQDQEGLDRWLNHLQLRDPQIFLPRLATVVEALVGDKWWFDRDVLRSRIPD
;
A
#
# COMPACT_ATOMS: atom_id res chain seq x y z
N MET A 1 -19.87 28.02 -14.74
CA MET A 1 -19.13 26.91 -15.35
C MET A 1 -18.65 26.07 -14.19
N GLN A 2 -19.28 24.93 -13.92
CA GLN A 2 -18.86 24.03 -12.84
C GLN A 2 -17.60 23.31 -13.32
N GLU A 3 -16.45 23.63 -12.72
CA GLU A 3 -15.23 22.85 -12.92
C GLU A 3 -15.49 21.47 -12.30
N GLN A 4 -15.55 20.45 -13.15
CA GLN A 4 -15.53 19.06 -12.72
C GLN A 4 -14.15 18.81 -12.13
N THR A 5 -14.05 18.83 -10.81
CA THR A 5 -12.88 18.31 -10.09
C THR A 5 -12.68 16.88 -10.56
N ILE A 6 -11.61 16.64 -11.31
CA ILE A 6 -11.22 15.31 -11.74
C ILE A 6 -10.94 14.52 -10.46
N ASN A 7 -11.81 13.55 -10.16
CA ASN A 7 -11.63 12.67 -9.02
C ASN A 7 -10.57 11.64 -9.43
N ILE A 8 -9.30 11.95 -9.14
CA ILE A 8 -8.13 11.13 -9.49
C ILE A 8 -8.23 9.75 -8.82
N THR A 9 -8.82 9.66 -7.62
CA THR A 9 -9.13 8.38 -6.96
C THR A 9 -10.08 7.54 -7.80
N LYS A 10 -11.02 8.18 -8.51
CA LYS A 10 -11.85 7.51 -9.50
C LYS A 10 -11.08 7.11 -10.75
N LEU A 11 -10.09 7.86 -11.22
CA LEU A 11 -9.28 7.43 -12.37
C LEU A 11 -8.37 6.24 -12.08
N VAL A 12 -8.02 6.01 -10.82
CA VAL A 12 -7.32 4.79 -10.37
C VAL A 12 -8.31 3.64 -10.13
N ASN A 13 -9.56 3.94 -9.73
CA ASN A 13 -10.61 2.96 -9.39
C ASN A 13 -11.77 2.85 -10.41
N ASP A 14 -11.70 3.47 -11.59
CA ASP A 14 -12.78 3.46 -12.59
C ASP A 14 -12.67 2.17 -13.42
N SER A 15 -13.04 1.09 -12.76
CA SER A 15 -13.63 -0.11 -13.38
C SER A 15 -14.84 -0.49 -12.53
N ASN A 16 -15.80 0.43 -12.44
CA ASN A 16 -17.09 0.19 -11.78
C ASN A 16 -18.05 -0.66 -12.64
N ASP A 17 -17.56 -1.21 -13.75
CA ASP A 17 -18.12 -2.39 -14.42
C ASP A 17 -17.35 -3.59 -13.89
N GLY A 18 -18.01 -4.42 -13.07
CA GLY A 18 -17.43 -5.70 -12.65
C GLY A 18 -17.04 -6.56 -13.85
N LEU A 19 -16.12 -7.50 -13.65
CA LEU A 19 -15.57 -8.35 -14.72
C LEU A 19 -16.67 -8.96 -15.61
N SER A 20 -16.52 -8.79 -16.92
CA SER A 20 -17.36 -9.47 -17.91
C SER A 20 -17.22 -11.00 -17.80
N ALA A 21 -18.17 -11.73 -18.40
CA ALA A 21 -18.12 -13.19 -18.39
C ALA A 21 -16.86 -13.76 -19.09
N GLU A 22 -16.37 -13.06 -20.12
CA GLU A 22 -15.15 -13.45 -20.84
C GLU A 22 -13.90 -13.22 -19.98
N GLU A 23 -13.78 -12.05 -19.35
CA GLU A 23 -12.68 -11.73 -18.43
C GLU A 23 -12.66 -12.69 -17.24
N ARG A 24 -13.82 -12.98 -16.64
CA ARG A 24 -13.93 -13.94 -15.54
C ARG A 24 -13.52 -15.35 -15.96
N THR A 25 -13.77 -15.74 -17.20
CA THR A 25 -13.37 -17.04 -17.73
C THR A 25 -11.86 -17.09 -17.97
N ALA A 26 -11.28 -16.03 -18.54
CA ALA A 26 -9.85 -15.90 -18.74
C ALA A 26 -9.10 -15.94 -17.39
N LEU A 27 -9.58 -15.20 -16.40
CA LEU A 27 -8.98 -15.14 -15.07
C LEU A 27 -9.05 -16.50 -14.35
N LYS A 28 -10.15 -17.25 -14.49
CA LYS A 28 -10.23 -18.62 -13.96
C LYS A 28 -9.24 -19.58 -14.62
N LYS A 29 -9.00 -19.41 -15.92
CA LYS A 29 -8.01 -20.21 -16.65
C LYS A 29 -6.61 -19.88 -16.17
N GLN A 30 -6.28 -18.59 -16.05
CA GLN A 30 -5.00 -18.13 -15.50
C GLN A 30 -4.78 -18.66 -14.08
N LEU A 31 -5.79 -18.56 -13.21
CA LEU A 31 -5.72 -19.11 -11.85
C LEU A 31 -5.44 -20.62 -11.86
N ALA A 32 -6.05 -21.39 -12.76
CA ALA A 32 -5.78 -22.82 -12.87
C ALA A 32 -4.33 -23.11 -13.30
N GLU A 33 -3.78 -22.32 -14.24
CA GLU A 33 -2.38 -22.44 -14.68
C GLU A 33 -1.40 -22.08 -13.53
N GLN A 34 -1.69 -21.01 -12.77
CA GLN A 34 -0.89 -20.60 -11.62
C GLN A 34 -0.94 -21.65 -10.49
N LEU A 35 -2.10 -22.22 -10.18
CA LEU A 35 -2.23 -23.32 -9.20
C LEU A 35 -1.42 -24.55 -9.63
N GLN A 36 -1.46 -24.91 -10.91
CA GLN A 36 -0.65 -26.02 -11.43
C GLN A 36 0.85 -25.73 -11.33
N ALA A 37 1.27 -24.49 -11.59
CA ALA A 37 2.66 -24.08 -11.41
C ALA A 37 3.08 -24.13 -9.93
N LEU A 38 2.20 -23.68 -9.03
CA LEU A 38 2.43 -23.73 -7.59
C LEU A 38 2.55 -25.17 -7.07
N ASP A 39 1.72 -26.09 -7.54
CA ASP A 39 1.82 -27.52 -7.18
C ASP A 39 3.14 -28.15 -7.68
N GLY A 40 3.72 -27.59 -8.75
CA GLY A 40 4.97 -28.04 -9.34
C GLY A 40 6.23 -27.45 -8.70
N VAL A 41 6.11 -26.40 -7.86
CA VAL A 41 7.27 -25.72 -7.28
C VAL A 41 7.87 -26.52 -6.12
N SER A 42 9.19 -26.69 -6.15
CA SER A 42 9.93 -27.42 -5.11
C SER A 42 9.87 -26.72 -3.75
N ASP A 43 9.77 -27.49 -2.66
CA ASP A 43 9.91 -26.98 -1.28
C ASP A 43 11.27 -26.32 -1.00
N ALA A 44 12.29 -26.63 -1.81
CA ALA A 44 13.62 -26.05 -1.72
C ALA A 44 13.71 -24.62 -2.26
N GLU A 45 12.65 -24.08 -2.89
CA GLU A 45 12.62 -22.74 -3.50
C GLU A 45 11.55 -21.85 -2.83
N PRO A 46 11.79 -21.38 -1.60
CA PRO A 46 10.77 -20.67 -0.81
C PRO A 46 10.28 -19.38 -1.50
N LEU A 47 11.18 -18.58 -2.07
CA LEU A 47 10.80 -17.33 -2.74
C LEU A 47 10.03 -17.57 -4.04
N SER A 48 10.45 -18.53 -4.87
CA SER A 48 9.71 -18.92 -6.08
C SER A 48 8.27 -19.32 -5.74
N ARG A 49 8.09 -20.07 -4.64
CA ARG A 49 6.78 -20.42 -4.12
C ARG A 49 5.98 -19.21 -3.67
N ALA A 50 6.56 -18.32 -2.86
CA ALA A 50 5.87 -17.14 -2.35
C ALA A 50 5.41 -16.22 -3.49
N ARG A 51 6.18 -16.13 -4.59
CA ARG A 51 5.76 -15.43 -5.81
C ARG A 51 4.54 -16.04 -6.47
N LEU A 52 4.56 -17.33 -6.75
CA LEU A 52 3.39 -18.03 -7.27
C LEU A 52 2.18 -17.94 -6.33
N GLN A 53 2.39 -17.93 -5.02
CA GLN A 53 1.32 -17.78 -4.03
C GLN A 53 0.64 -16.39 -4.10
N LEU A 54 1.37 -15.28 -4.25
CA LEU A 54 0.69 -13.99 -4.42
C LEU A 54 0.06 -13.86 -5.81
N ASP A 55 0.68 -14.36 -6.88
CA ASP A 55 0.05 -14.39 -8.21
C ASP A 55 -1.34 -15.08 -8.19
N VAL A 56 -1.42 -16.19 -7.44
CA VAL A 56 -2.68 -16.90 -7.16
C VAL A 56 -3.61 -16.06 -6.28
N ALA A 57 -3.10 -15.45 -5.22
CA ALA A 57 -3.89 -14.63 -4.30
C ALA A 57 -4.53 -13.42 -4.98
N GLU A 58 -3.78 -12.71 -5.82
CA GLU A 58 -4.28 -11.58 -6.62
C GLU A 58 -5.41 -12.02 -7.55
N SER A 59 -5.21 -13.15 -8.25
CA SER A 59 -6.24 -13.71 -9.12
C SER A 59 -7.48 -14.14 -8.34
N LEU A 60 -7.31 -14.64 -7.11
CA LEU A 60 -8.41 -14.96 -6.21
C LEU A 60 -9.15 -13.69 -5.74
N ASN A 61 -8.43 -12.62 -5.37
CA ASN A 61 -9.03 -11.33 -5.02
C ASN A 61 -9.84 -10.76 -6.19
N ALA A 62 -9.28 -10.75 -7.40
CA ALA A 62 -9.98 -10.31 -8.61
C ALA A 62 -11.21 -11.17 -8.95
N LEU A 63 -11.24 -12.45 -8.52
CA LEU A 63 -12.41 -13.33 -8.60
C LEU A 63 -13.38 -13.21 -7.40
N GLU A 64 -13.15 -12.26 -6.50
CA GLU A 64 -13.93 -12.04 -5.27
C GLU A 64 -13.86 -13.23 -4.28
N ARG A 65 -12.77 -14.00 -4.31
CA ARG A 65 -12.50 -15.16 -3.43
C ARG A 65 -11.60 -14.77 -2.26
N GLY A 66 -11.96 -13.70 -1.56
CA GLY A 66 -11.11 -13.05 -0.55
C GLY A 66 -10.61 -13.96 0.57
N LYS A 67 -11.41 -14.93 1.03
CA LYS A 67 -10.95 -15.87 2.07
C LYS A 67 -9.81 -16.77 1.60
N GLU A 68 -9.86 -17.24 0.36
CA GLU A 68 -8.82 -18.09 -0.21
C GLU A 68 -7.57 -17.27 -0.56
N ALA A 69 -7.76 -16.06 -1.11
CA ALA A 69 -6.68 -15.10 -1.33
C ALA A 69 -5.94 -14.78 -0.02
N TRP A 70 -6.70 -14.57 1.06
CA TRP A 70 -6.13 -14.31 2.37
C TRP A 70 -5.26 -15.45 2.86
N ASP A 71 -5.77 -16.69 2.84
CA ASP A 71 -5.05 -17.84 3.37
C ASP A 71 -3.72 -18.05 2.63
N ILE A 72 -3.71 -17.93 1.30
CA ILE A 72 -2.50 -18.16 0.51
C ILE A 72 -1.51 -16.99 0.57
N ALA A 73 -1.98 -15.74 0.58
CA ALA A 73 -1.13 -14.56 0.75
C ALA A 73 -0.51 -14.49 2.15
N ARG A 74 -1.21 -14.99 3.16
CA ARG A 74 -0.71 -15.06 4.54
C ARG A 74 0.50 -15.98 4.65
N ASP A 75 0.45 -17.13 3.99
CA ASP A 75 1.58 -18.06 3.94
C ASP A 75 2.77 -17.44 3.19
N ALA A 76 2.51 -16.81 2.04
CA ALA A 76 3.53 -16.10 1.27
C ALA A 76 4.19 -14.98 2.09
N PHE A 77 3.41 -14.18 2.82
CA PHE A 77 3.93 -13.14 3.72
C PHE A 77 4.97 -13.70 4.69
N PHE A 78 4.67 -14.81 5.38
CA PHE A 78 5.60 -15.39 6.34
C PHE A 78 6.86 -15.95 5.67
N ILE A 79 6.75 -16.51 4.47
CA ILE A 79 7.91 -16.94 3.69
C ILE A 79 8.79 -15.74 3.34
N CYS A 80 8.21 -14.67 2.81
CA CYS A 80 8.95 -13.45 2.45
C CYS A 80 9.62 -12.82 3.66
N MET A 81 8.94 -12.76 4.82
CA MET A 81 9.52 -12.27 6.07
C MET A 81 10.70 -13.12 6.54
N GLN A 82 10.65 -14.45 6.41
CA GLN A 82 11.76 -15.34 6.78
C GLN A 82 12.97 -15.18 5.87
N GLN A 83 12.74 -14.89 4.59
CA GLN A 83 13.77 -14.70 3.58
C GLN A 83 14.23 -13.23 3.46
N GLU A 84 13.67 -12.33 4.28
CA GLU A 84 13.92 -10.88 4.23
C GLU A 84 13.63 -10.27 2.84
N ALA A 85 12.70 -10.87 2.09
CA ALA A 85 12.21 -10.35 0.81
C ALA A 85 11.17 -9.25 1.06
N TRP A 86 11.64 -8.07 1.46
CA TRP A 86 10.80 -6.98 1.97
C TRP A 86 9.75 -6.50 0.96
N ALA A 87 10.10 -6.37 -0.32
CA ALA A 87 9.15 -5.95 -1.35
C ALA A 87 7.98 -6.94 -1.48
N ASP A 88 8.28 -8.23 -1.59
CA ASP A 88 7.26 -9.28 -1.68
C ASP A 88 6.44 -9.39 -0.37
N ALA A 89 7.04 -9.12 0.79
CA ALA A 89 6.30 -9.07 2.05
C ALA A 89 5.30 -7.90 2.11
N VAL A 90 5.69 -6.74 1.56
CA VAL A 90 4.78 -5.57 1.44
C VAL A 90 3.67 -5.84 0.45
N GLU A 91 3.98 -6.44 -0.70
CA GLU A 91 2.97 -6.87 -1.69
C GLU A 91 1.98 -7.87 -1.07
N ALA A 92 2.47 -8.83 -0.27
CA ALA A 92 1.59 -9.75 0.44
C ALA A 92 0.64 -9.01 1.40
N CYS A 93 1.12 -7.97 2.09
CA CYS A 93 0.28 -7.12 2.93
C CYS A 93 -0.79 -6.38 2.14
N ASP A 94 -0.48 -5.90 0.93
CA ASP A 94 -1.45 -5.25 0.04
C ASP A 94 -2.54 -6.24 -0.39
N VAL A 95 -2.15 -7.41 -0.88
CA VAL A 95 -3.08 -8.49 -1.26
C VAL A 95 -3.96 -8.91 -0.09
N LEU A 96 -3.40 -9.02 1.12
CA LEU A 96 -4.15 -9.31 2.34
C LEU A 96 -5.13 -8.18 2.70
N PHE A 97 -4.75 -6.92 2.48
CA PHE A 97 -5.65 -5.78 2.67
C PHE A 97 -6.85 -5.87 1.71
N GLN A 98 -6.60 -6.07 0.41
CA GLN A 98 -7.62 -6.17 -0.63
C GLN A 98 -8.57 -7.37 -0.45
N ALA A 99 -8.12 -8.42 0.25
CA ALA A 99 -8.95 -9.59 0.57
C ALA A 99 -10.11 -9.32 1.54
N GLN A 100 -10.17 -8.12 2.17
CA GLN A 100 -11.27 -7.65 3.02
C GLN A 100 -11.66 -8.64 4.16
N GLN A 101 -10.67 -9.26 4.78
CA GLN A 101 -10.85 -10.12 5.96
C GLN A 101 -10.74 -9.30 7.26
N PRO A 102 -11.13 -9.87 8.42
CA PRO A 102 -11.15 -9.12 9.69
C PRO A 102 -9.84 -8.44 10.12
N ASP A 103 -8.70 -8.92 9.62
CA ASP A 103 -7.37 -8.39 9.93
C ASP A 103 -6.73 -7.62 8.76
N SER A 104 -7.47 -7.31 7.70
CA SER A 104 -6.97 -6.61 6.51
C SER A 104 -6.38 -5.23 6.81
N LEU A 105 -6.98 -4.46 7.72
CA LEU A 105 -6.40 -3.18 8.15
C LEU A 105 -5.09 -3.35 8.92
N ALA A 106 -4.95 -4.44 9.70
CA ALA A 106 -3.70 -4.74 10.37
C ALA A 106 -2.62 -5.16 9.36
N ALA A 107 -2.98 -5.90 8.32
CA ALA A 107 -2.09 -6.23 7.22
C ALA A 107 -1.58 -4.96 6.51
N LEU A 108 -2.48 -4.01 6.21
CA LEU A 108 -2.12 -2.71 5.63
C LEU A 108 -1.12 -1.95 6.51
N GLY A 109 -1.40 -1.81 7.80
CA GLY A 109 -0.50 -1.13 8.75
C GLY A 109 0.88 -1.79 8.83
N MET A 110 0.94 -3.12 8.83
CA MET A 110 2.20 -3.86 8.78
C MET A 110 2.98 -3.63 7.47
N GLY A 111 2.28 -3.63 6.33
CA GLY A 111 2.89 -3.37 5.03
C GLY A 111 3.46 -1.96 4.92
N ILE A 112 2.76 -0.95 5.45
CA ILE A 112 3.27 0.44 5.54
C ILE A 112 4.49 0.52 6.43
N TRP A 113 4.46 -0.16 7.58
CA TRP A 113 5.62 -0.19 8.48
C TRP A 113 6.84 -0.77 7.76
N LEU A 114 6.68 -1.90 7.07
CA LEU A 114 7.75 -2.56 6.32
C LEU A 114 8.25 -1.68 5.17
N SER A 115 7.35 -1.12 4.36
CA SER A 115 7.70 -0.32 3.18
C SER A 115 8.43 0.98 3.55
N VAL A 116 8.07 1.63 4.65
CA VAL A 116 8.77 2.83 5.13
C VAL A 116 10.09 2.48 5.82
N THR A 117 10.17 1.34 6.52
CA THR A 117 11.36 0.96 7.30
C THR A 117 12.47 0.37 6.44
N PHE A 118 12.14 -0.44 5.44
CA PHE A 118 13.09 -1.16 4.60
C PHE A 118 13.17 -0.56 3.18
N PRO A 119 14.26 -0.83 2.44
CA PRO A 119 14.38 -0.39 1.04
C PRO A 119 13.41 -1.18 0.17
N VAL A 120 12.23 -0.62 -0.03
CA VAL A 120 11.19 -1.10 -0.93
C VAL A 120 10.98 -0.04 -2.02
N ASP A 121 10.59 -0.51 -3.21
CA ASP A 121 10.25 0.34 -4.34
C ASP A 121 9.30 1.48 -3.90
N PRO A 122 9.60 2.73 -4.27
CA PRO A 122 8.82 3.88 -3.84
C PRO A 122 7.38 3.83 -4.37
N GLU A 123 7.13 3.27 -5.55
CA GLU A 123 5.78 3.15 -6.12
C GLU A 123 4.91 2.22 -5.26
N LEU A 124 5.46 1.08 -4.85
CA LEU A 124 4.76 0.17 -3.93
C LEU A 124 4.50 0.84 -2.57
N THR A 125 5.47 1.61 -2.06
CA THR A 125 5.28 2.36 -0.81
C THR A 125 4.18 3.44 -0.94
N VAL A 126 4.14 4.15 -2.07
CA VAL A 126 3.11 5.14 -2.38
C VAL A 126 1.74 4.49 -2.47
N ALA A 127 1.61 3.33 -3.15
CA ALA A 127 0.36 2.58 -3.24
C ALA A 127 -0.20 2.23 -1.85
N MET A 128 0.66 1.72 -0.96
CA MET A 128 0.27 1.42 0.43
C MET A 128 -0.21 2.64 1.21
N LEU A 129 0.42 3.81 1.01
CA LEU A 129 0.03 5.04 1.68
C LEU A 129 -1.25 5.65 1.10
N ILE A 130 -1.55 5.43 -0.18
CA ILE A 130 -2.82 5.82 -0.80
C ILE A 130 -3.98 5.07 -0.13
N HIS A 131 -3.85 3.78 0.18
CA HIS A 131 -4.87 3.05 0.93
C HIS A 131 -5.18 3.70 2.28
N VAL A 132 -4.18 4.21 3.01
CA VAL A 132 -4.43 4.97 4.26
C VAL A 132 -5.24 6.22 3.98
N VAL A 133 -4.90 6.95 2.92
CA VAL A 133 -5.62 8.17 2.54
C VAL A 133 -7.08 7.84 2.22
N ASP A 134 -7.35 6.73 1.56
CA ASP A 134 -8.72 6.32 1.19
C ASP A 134 -9.52 5.79 2.37
N GLU A 135 -8.90 5.04 3.29
CA GLU A 135 -9.54 4.49 4.49
C GLU A 135 -9.73 5.53 5.62
N THR A 136 -9.11 6.70 5.50
CA THR A 136 -9.12 7.73 6.54
C THR A 136 -10.17 8.82 6.25
N PRO A 137 -10.97 9.25 7.25
CA PRO A 137 -11.93 10.35 7.10
C PRO A 137 -11.30 11.63 6.54
N ASN A 138 -12.10 12.42 5.82
CA ASN A 138 -11.63 13.62 5.11
C ASN A 138 -10.95 14.65 6.02
N ASP A 139 -11.41 14.80 7.26
CA ASP A 139 -10.93 15.76 8.26
C ASP A 139 -9.83 15.21 9.18
N SER A 140 -9.35 14.00 8.94
CA SER A 140 -8.28 13.39 9.74
C SER A 140 -6.89 13.74 9.23
N ASP A 141 -6.03 14.12 10.18
CA ASP A 141 -4.61 14.35 9.97
C ASP A 141 -3.86 13.11 9.45
N GLY A 142 -4.40 11.90 9.67
CA GLY A 142 -3.76 10.65 9.24
C GLY A 142 -3.52 10.61 7.73
N ALA A 143 -4.48 11.09 6.94
CA ALA A 143 -4.35 11.18 5.50
C ALA A 143 -3.30 12.22 5.06
N ALA A 144 -3.24 13.34 5.77
CA ALA A 144 -2.27 14.40 5.51
C ALA A 144 -0.84 13.89 5.74
N VAL A 145 -0.63 13.16 6.84
CA VAL A 145 0.65 12.54 7.19
C VAL A 145 1.02 11.42 6.21
N ALA A 146 0.06 10.59 5.79
CA ALA A 146 0.29 9.53 4.81
C ALA A 146 0.71 10.09 3.44
N ALA A 147 -0.02 11.08 2.91
CA ALA A 147 0.30 11.71 1.63
C ALA A 147 1.69 12.36 1.62
N ILE A 148 2.08 13.00 2.73
CA ILE A 148 3.39 13.63 2.86
C ILE A 148 4.51 12.61 3.04
N THR A 149 4.24 11.51 3.73
CA THR A 149 5.20 10.41 3.80
C THR A 149 5.43 9.77 2.43
N ALA A 150 4.38 9.67 1.61
CA ALA A 150 4.50 9.16 0.23
C ALA A 150 5.44 10.06 -0.59
N ARG A 151 5.26 11.38 -0.50
CA ARG A 151 6.17 12.35 -1.13
C ARG A 151 7.61 12.24 -0.62
N TYR A 152 7.79 12.11 0.68
CA TYR A 152 9.11 11.93 1.30
C TYR A 152 9.82 10.68 0.79
N VAL A 153 9.11 9.55 0.65
CA VAL A 153 9.69 8.30 0.14
C VAL A 153 10.09 8.43 -1.33
N VAL A 154 9.25 9.06 -2.16
CA VAL A 154 9.58 9.33 -3.57
C VAL A 154 10.86 10.17 -3.67
N ASP A 155 10.96 11.26 -2.92
CA ASP A 155 12.15 12.12 -2.94
C ASP A 155 13.42 11.40 -2.44
N LEU A 156 13.29 10.39 -1.57
CA LEU A 156 14.42 9.65 -1.01
C LEU A 156 14.89 8.48 -1.89
N ARG A 157 13.96 7.79 -2.57
CA ARG A 157 14.21 6.47 -3.16
C ARG A 157 13.98 6.36 -4.66
N ALA A 158 13.17 7.24 -5.26
CA ALA A 158 12.89 7.16 -6.69
C ALA A 158 14.15 7.48 -7.50
N ASP A 159 14.39 6.70 -8.56
CA ASP A 159 15.36 7.07 -9.58
C ASP A 159 14.83 8.22 -10.45
N ASP A 160 15.69 8.77 -11.31
CA ASP A 160 15.33 9.92 -12.17
C ASP A 160 14.10 9.64 -13.06
N THR A 161 13.87 8.39 -13.46
CA THR A 161 12.75 8.03 -14.34
C THR A 161 11.44 7.98 -13.56
N GLN A 162 11.46 7.34 -12.39
CA GLN A 162 10.30 7.25 -11.50
C GLN A 162 9.97 8.58 -10.83
N HIS A 163 10.98 9.43 -10.56
CA HIS A 163 10.81 10.63 -9.75
C HIS A 163 9.81 11.61 -10.34
N GLU A 164 9.83 11.83 -11.66
CA GLU A 164 8.91 12.77 -12.32
C GLU A 164 7.44 12.31 -12.21
N SER A 165 7.16 11.07 -12.59
CA SER A 165 5.80 10.51 -12.59
C SER A 165 5.25 10.38 -11.17
N GLN A 166 6.05 9.85 -10.24
CA GLN A 166 5.65 9.67 -8.86
C GLN A 166 5.51 11.01 -8.13
N SER A 167 6.39 11.98 -8.38
CA SER A 167 6.23 13.34 -7.82
C SER A 167 4.93 13.98 -8.28
N PHE A 168 4.57 13.83 -9.55
CA PHE A 168 3.29 14.33 -10.04
C PHE A 168 2.11 13.66 -9.33
N LEU A 169 2.12 12.33 -9.19
CA LEU A 169 1.07 11.59 -8.49
C LEU A 169 0.92 12.06 -7.04
N VAL A 170 1.99 12.06 -6.25
CA VAL A 170 1.93 12.40 -4.82
C VAL A 170 1.63 13.89 -4.59
N ASN A 171 2.02 14.79 -5.49
CA ASN A 171 1.63 16.20 -5.39
C ASN A 171 0.12 16.39 -5.59
N ASN A 172 -0.47 15.66 -6.54
CA ASN A 172 -1.92 15.65 -6.71
C ASN A 172 -2.63 15.02 -5.50
N LEU A 173 -2.08 13.94 -4.94
CA LEU A 173 -2.57 13.32 -3.70
C LEU A 173 -2.59 14.34 -2.55
N ILE A 174 -1.49 15.08 -2.35
CA ILE A 174 -1.39 16.13 -1.31
C ILE A 174 -2.42 17.23 -1.55
N ALA A 175 -2.57 17.72 -2.78
CA ALA A 175 -3.54 18.77 -3.09
C ALA A 175 -4.98 18.31 -2.81
N MET A 176 -5.33 17.08 -3.19
CA MET A 176 -6.63 16.47 -2.92
C MET A 176 -6.87 16.32 -1.41
N VAL A 177 -5.87 15.85 -0.65
CA VAL A 177 -5.98 15.74 0.82
C VAL A 177 -6.12 17.11 1.48
N ALA A 178 -5.36 18.11 1.05
CA ALA A 178 -5.46 19.47 1.58
C ALA A 178 -6.83 20.10 1.30
N GLN A 179 -7.39 19.85 0.11
CA GLN A 179 -8.72 20.32 -0.26
C GLN A 179 -9.80 19.66 0.61
N ARG A 180 -9.78 18.33 0.79
CA ARG A 180 -10.81 17.63 1.59
C ARG A 180 -10.70 17.89 3.10
N HIS A 181 -9.48 18.10 3.61
CA HIS A 181 -9.21 18.28 5.04
C HIS A 181 -9.47 19.71 5.51
N SER A 182 -9.06 20.71 4.74
CA SER A 182 -9.07 22.12 5.16
C SER A 182 -9.61 23.09 4.10
N ASN A 183 -10.24 22.58 3.03
CA ASN A 183 -10.77 23.40 1.93
C ASN A 183 -9.70 24.32 1.30
N VAL A 184 -8.47 23.81 1.17
CA VAL A 184 -7.36 24.52 0.51
C VAL A 184 -7.65 24.61 -1.00
N GLN A 185 -7.49 25.81 -1.59
CA GLN A 185 -7.82 26.07 -3.00
C GLN A 185 -6.66 26.68 -3.80
N ASP A 186 -5.58 27.06 -3.15
CA ASP A 186 -4.44 27.74 -3.78
C ASP A 186 -3.11 27.37 -3.12
N GLN A 187 -2.02 27.78 -3.77
CA GLN A 187 -0.65 27.48 -3.31
C GLN A 187 -0.33 28.12 -1.95
N GLU A 188 -0.78 29.35 -1.69
CA GLU A 188 -0.55 30.03 -0.41
C GLU A 188 -1.29 29.31 0.73
N GLY A 189 -2.51 28.83 0.47
CA GLY A 189 -3.28 27.99 1.37
C GLY A 189 -2.57 26.66 1.63
N LEU A 190 -2.02 26.02 0.60
CA LEU A 190 -1.27 24.78 0.74
C LEU A 190 -0.02 24.99 1.61
N ASP A 191 0.72 26.07 1.39
CA ASP A 191 1.91 26.38 2.18
C ASP A 191 1.56 26.62 3.65
N ARG A 192 0.47 27.35 3.92
CA ARG A 192 -0.05 27.54 5.29
C ARG A 192 -0.50 26.24 5.92
N TRP A 193 -1.19 25.37 5.18
CA TRP A 193 -1.67 24.08 5.64
C TRP A 193 -0.51 23.14 6.01
N LEU A 194 0.50 23.03 5.14
CA LEU A 194 1.72 22.26 5.41
C LEU A 194 2.45 22.76 6.66
N ASN A 195 2.57 24.08 6.83
CA ASN A 195 3.22 24.68 8.00
C ASN A 195 2.41 24.47 9.28
N HIS A 196 1.09 24.66 9.22
CA HIS A 196 0.19 24.48 10.36
C HIS A 196 0.21 23.05 10.88
N LEU A 197 0.18 22.08 9.98
CA LEU A 197 0.25 20.65 10.31
C LEU A 197 1.69 20.14 10.50
N GLN A 198 2.72 21.01 10.40
CA GLN A 198 4.13 20.65 10.55
C GLN A 198 4.59 19.51 9.61
N LEU A 199 4.09 19.50 8.39
CA LEU A 199 4.30 18.44 7.39
C LEU A 199 5.57 18.60 6.56
N ARG A 200 6.44 19.55 6.92
CA ARG A 200 7.71 19.79 6.21
C ARG A 200 8.93 19.17 6.89
N ASP A 201 8.76 18.68 8.12
CA ASP A 201 9.86 18.11 8.91
C ASP A 201 9.60 16.61 9.13
N PRO A 202 10.40 15.71 8.51
CA PRO A 202 10.25 14.28 8.70
C PRO A 202 10.41 13.84 10.15
N GLN A 203 11.15 14.58 10.99
CA GLN A 203 11.26 14.30 12.41
C GLN A 203 9.94 14.53 13.16
N ILE A 204 9.00 15.28 12.57
CA ILE A 204 7.68 15.55 13.13
C ILE A 204 6.62 14.62 12.52
N PHE A 205 6.58 14.49 11.19
CA PHE A 205 5.50 13.72 10.56
C PHE A 205 5.73 12.20 10.57
N LEU A 206 6.97 11.69 10.56
CA LEU A 206 7.22 10.24 10.59
C LEU A 206 6.78 9.59 11.92
N PRO A 207 7.04 10.18 13.11
CA PRO A 207 6.46 9.67 14.36
C PRO A 207 4.92 9.69 14.37
N ARG A 208 4.30 10.68 13.69
CA ARG A 208 2.84 10.71 13.53
C ARG A 208 2.34 9.60 12.62
N LEU A 209 3.07 9.27 11.54
CA LEU A 209 2.74 8.11 10.71
C LEU A 209 2.84 6.83 11.53
N ALA A 210 3.86 6.69 12.38
CA ALA A 210 3.97 5.54 13.26
C ALA A 210 2.71 5.40 14.14
N THR A 211 2.17 6.48 14.70
CA THR A 211 0.90 6.46 15.45
C THR A 211 -0.29 6.00 14.59
N VAL A 212 -0.37 6.41 13.32
CA VAL A 212 -1.40 5.94 12.38
C VAL A 212 -1.26 4.43 12.17
N VAL A 213 -0.04 3.95 11.95
CA VAL A 213 0.27 2.52 11.79
C VAL A 213 -0.09 1.73 13.05
N GLU A 214 0.22 2.22 14.24
CA GLU A 214 -0.18 1.56 15.51
C GLU A 214 -1.70 1.45 15.62
N ALA A 215 -2.44 2.49 15.21
CA ALA A 215 -3.90 2.46 15.24
C ALA A 215 -4.50 1.46 14.25
N LEU A 216 -3.89 1.30 13.07
CA LEU A 216 -4.31 0.31 12.06
C LEU A 216 -4.06 -1.14 12.53
N VAL A 217 -2.90 -1.38 13.14
CA VAL A 217 -2.49 -2.74 13.54
C VAL A 217 -3.06 -3.16 14.89
N GLY A 218 -3.15 -2.24 15.86
CA GLY A 218 -3.57 -2.54 17.22
C GLY A 218 -2.67 -3.58 17.88
N ASP A 219 -3.28 -4.60 18.48
CA ASP A 219 -2.60 -5.72 19.16
C ASP A 219 -2.23 -6.88 18.22
N LYS A 220 -2.43 -6.73 16.91
CA LYS A 220 -2.37 -7.84 15.93
C LYS A 220 -1.04 -7.99 15.22
N TRP A 221 0.06 -7.41 15.72
CA TRP A 221 1.38 -7.52 15.09
C TRP A 221 1.82 -8.97 14.86
N TRP A 222 2.31 -9.28 13.65
CA TRP A 222 2.77 -10.62 13.28
C TRP A 222 4.28 -10.81 13.40
N PHE A 223 5.01 -9.74 13.69
CA PHE A 223 6.45 -9.73 13.85
C PHE A 223 6.87 -8.73 14.93
N ASP A 224 8.05 -8.95 15.49
CA ASP A 224 8.65 -8.06 16.48
C ASP A 224 9.41 -6.93 15.77
N ARG A 225 8.87 -5.73 15.88
CA ARG A 225 9.41 -4.52 15.25
C ARG A 225 10.72 -4.07 15.85
N ASP A 226 10.93 -4.27 17.14
CA ASP A 226 12.15 -3.85 17.82
C ASP A 226 13.30 -4.79 17.45
N VAL A 227 13.01 -6.09 17.32
CA VAL A 227 13.97 -7.04 16.74
C VAL A 227 14.36 -6.65 15.32
N LEU A 228 13.40 -6.28 14.47
CA LEU A 228 13.71 -5.86 13.09
C LEU A 228 14.49 -4.54 13.04
N ARG A 229 14.12 -3.53 13.83
CA ARG A 229 14.83 -2.25 13.90
C ARG A 229 16.28 -2.42 14.36
N SER A 230 16.54 -3.32 15.29
CA SER A 230 17.90 -3.58 15.80
C SER A 230 18.87 -4.10 14.73
N ARG A 231 18.36 -4.53 13.56
CA ARG A 231 19.16 -5.02 12.43
C ARG A 231 19.47 -3.93 11.39
N ILE A 232 18.86 -2.76 11.49
CA ILE A 232 19.08 -1.65 10.55
C ILE A 232 20.40 -0.97 10.92
N PRO A 233 21.35 -0.79 9.98
CA PRO A 233 22.59 -0.07 10.23
C PRO A 233 22.34 1.39 10.67
N ASP A 234 23.22 1.92 11.53
CA ASP A 234 23.22 3.33 11.95
C ASP A 234 23.40 4.33 10.79
#